data_AF-A0A0Q5YK10-F1
#
_entry.id   AF-A0A0Q5YK10-F1
#
_cell.length_a   1.000
_cell.length_b   1.000
_cell.length_c   1.000
_cell.angle_alpha   90.00
_cell.angle_beta   90.00
_cell.angle_gamma   90.00
#
_symmetry.space_group_name_H-M   'P 1'
#
loop_
_entity.id
_entity.type
_entity.pdbx_description
1 polymer ?
#
loop_
_entity_poly.entity_id
_entity_poly.type
_entity_poly.pdbx_seq_one_letter_code
_entity_poly.pdbx_strand_id
1 'polypeptide(L)'
;MKSFTQPFNPEYDTMYLDDYCESGSRHEGPVSAMRARVPESRVKYLCFRAWSPDETPENVPAEWKPWFDDQMAYQREAHDESLEVICRRYGSKTGKPADIPEANHAAAATYWRRWQARHEMRAAFELELYRIGYDELKAEEAAQKLADEREAAHDIANTFGFG
;
A
#
# COMPACT_ATOMS: atom_id res chain seq x y z
N MET A 1 -8.00 10.63 32.48
CA MET A 1 -7.48 10.92 31.12
C MET A 1 -8.67 11.05 30.18
N LYS A 2 -8.92 12.23 29.60
CA LYS A 2 -9.94 12.37 28.55
C LYS A 2 -9.35 11.75 27.28
N SER A 3 -9.95 10.68 26.78
CA SER A 3 -9.56 10.08 25.51
C SER A 3 -9.80 11.11 24.41
N PHE A 4 -8.74 11.51 23.71
CA PHE A 4 -8.86 12.25 22.46
C PHE A 4 -9.24 11.23 21.37
N THR A 5 -10.47 10.74 21.44
CA THR A 5 -11.09 10.03 20.34
C THR A 5 -11.80 11.10 19.55
N GLN A 6 -11.19 11.61 18.48
CA GLN A 6 -11.95 12.39 17.51
C GLN A 6 -13.10 11.49 17.01
N PRO A 7 -14.36 11.91 17.14
CA PRO A 7 -15.45 11.17 16.54
C PRO A 7 -15.33 11.40 15.03
N PHE A 8 -14.97 10.36 14.29
CA PHE A 8 -15.16 10.32 12.84
C PHE A 8 -16.66 10.53 12.60
N ASN A 9 -17.04 11.78 12.31
CA ASN A 9 -18.41 12.14 11.99
C ASN A 9 -18.63 11.86 10.49
N PRO A 10 -19.49 10.90 10.12
CA PRO A 10 -19.72 10.54 8.72
C PRO A 10 -20.28 11.70 7.87
N GLU A 11 -20.84 12.75 8.48
CA GLU A 11 -21.26 13.97 7.76
C GLU A 11 -20.09 14.89 7.34
N TYR A 12 -18.91 14.73 7.94
CA TYR A 12 -17.69 15.47 7.59
C TYR A 12 -16.65 14.62 6.85
N ASP A 13 -16.87 13.30 6.76
CA ASP A 13 -16.06 12.40 5.95
C ASP A 13 -16.39 12.50 4.46
N THR A 14 -17.52 13.15 4.14
CA THR A 14 -17.69 13.81 2.84
C THR A 14 -16.91 15.11 2.87
N MET A 15 -15.57 15.03 2.85
CA MET A 15 -14.76 16.18 2.46
C MET A 15 -15.37 16.72 1.17
N TYR A 16 -15.93 17.93 1.23
CA TYR A 16 -16.44 18.61 0.06
C TYR A 16 -15.33 18.55 -0.99
N LEU A 17 -15.63 17.89 -2.11
CA LEU A 17 -14.78 17.77 -3.29
C LEU A 17 -14.68 19.15 -3.99
N ASP A 18 -14.46 20.21 -3.21
CA ASP A 18 -14.45 21.59 -3.66
C ASP A 18 -13.29 21.78 -4.63
N ASP A 19 -13.63 21.86 -5.92
CA ASP A 19 -13.26 22.90 -6.88
C ASP A 19 -11.80 23.39 -6.99
N TYR A 20 -10.81 22.66 -6.48
CA TYR A 20 -9.39 23.02 -6.71
C TYR A 20 -8.84 22.55 -8.07
N CYS A 21 -9.68 22.49 -9.10
CA CYS A 21 -9.41 21.79 -10.36
C CYS A 21 -9.46 22.66 -11.62
N GLU A 22 -9.51 24.00 -11.49
CA GLU A 22 -9.65 24.91 -12.63
C GLU A 22 -8.41 25.00 -13.55
N SER A 23 -7.28 24.38 -13.20
CA SER A 23 -6.05 24.47 -14.00
C SER A 23 -5.46 23.11 -14.34
N GLY A 24 -5.78 22.62 -15.54
CA GLY A 24 -5.04 21.55 -16.22
C GLY A 24 -4.75 21.96 -17.66
N SER A 25 -3.66 21.44 -18.20
CA SER A 25 -3.22 21.74 -19.56
C SER A 25 -4.20 21.17 -20.59
N ARG A 26 -4.60 21.99 -21.56
CA ARG A 26 -5.43 21.60 -22.73
C ARG A 26 -4.78 20.48 -23.57
N HIS A 27 -3.49 20.25 -23.35
CA HIS A 27 -2.68 19.25 -24.06
C HIS A 27 -2.59 17.90 -23.34
N GLU A 28 -3.05 17.81 -22.08
CA GLU A 28 -3.09 16.57 -21.32
C GLU A 28 -4.50 15.96 -21.40
N GLY A 29 -4.76 15.21 -22.47
CA GLY A 29 -6.00 14.44 -22.55
C GLY A 29 -6.06 13.38 -21.43
N PRO A 30 -7.25 13.10 -20.85
CA PRO A 30 -7.41 12.18 -19.73
C PRO A 30 -6.99 10.75 -20.07
N VAL A 31 -7.02 10.37 -21.36
CA VAL A 31 -6.62 9.05 -21.84
C VAL A 31 -5.14 8.76 -21.60
N SER A 32 -4.25 9.75 -21.69
CA SER A 32 -2.82 9.55 -21.41
C SER A 32 -2.48 9.73 -19.93
N ALA A 33 -3.18 10.63 -19.25
CA ALA A 33 -2.90 11.00 -17.86
C ALA A 33 -3.54 10.07 -16.81
N MET A 34 -4.64 9.38 -17.15
CA MET A 34 -5.40 8.57 -16.20
C MET A 34 -5.21 7.06 -16.42
N ARG A 35 -3.98 6.60 -16.21
CA ARG A 35 -3.64 5.16 -16.29
C ARG A 35 -3.78 4.49 -14.93
N ALA A 36 -4.52 3.38 -14.89
CA ALA A 36 -4.57 2.50 -13.74
C ALA A 36 -3.26 1.71 -13.62
N ARG A 37 -2.61 1.82 -12.47
CA ARG A 37 -1.41 1.05 -12.13
C ARG A 37 -1.30 0.95 -10.62
N VAL A 38 -1.16 -0.26 -10.12
CA VAL A 38 -0.86 -0.49 -8.70
C VAL A 38 0.40 0.28 -8.29
N PRO A 39 0.36 1.08 -7.21
CA PRO A 39 1.51 1.81 -6.65
C PRO A 39 2.76 0.95 -6.51
N GLU A 40 3.93 1.50 -6.75
CA GLU A 40 5.19 0.73 -6.67
C GLU A 40 5.43 0.25 -5.24
N SER A 41 5.23 1.13 -4.26
CA SER A 41 5.35 0.77 -2.84
C SER A 41 4.35 -0.32 -2.44
N ARG A 42 3.17 -0.39 -3.07
CA ARG A 42 2.21 -1.46 -2.82
C ARG A 42 2.71 -2.79 -3.35
N VAL A 43 3.35 -2.80 -4.52
CA VAL A 43 3.98 -4.02 -5.06
C VAL A 43 5.09 -4.49 -4.13
N LYS A 44 5.98 -3.59 -3.69
CA LYS A 44 7.05 -3.89 -2.72
C LYS A 44 6.49 -4.45 -1.41
N TYR A 45 5.47 -3.82 -0.86
CA TYR A 45 4.75 -4.32 0.32
C TYR A 45 4.24 -5.75 0.14
N LEU A 46 3.59 -6.05 -1.00
CA LEU A 46 3.09 -7.40 -1.27
C LEU A 46 4.22 -8.41 -1.44
N CYS A 47 5.32 -8.03 -2.11
CA CYS A 47 6.49 -8.89 -2.27
C CYS A 47 7.16 -9.16 -0.92
N PHE A 48 7.34 -8.14 -0.08
CA PHE A 48 7.88 -8.27 1.27
C PHE A 48 7.03 -9.23 2.12
N ARG A 49 5.70 -9.05 2.11
CA ARG A 49 4.77 -9.93 2.84
C ARG A 49 4.72 -11.36 2.29
N ALA A 50 5.01 -11.53 1.01
CA ALA A 50 5.15 -12.82 0.35
C ALA A 50 6.56 -13.42 0.50
N TRP A 51 7.42 -12.87 1.37
CA TRP A 51 8.78 -13.36 1.64
C TRP A 51 9.72 -13.32 0.42
N SER A 52 9.50 -12.39 -0.50
CA SER A 52 10.47 -12.13 -1.58
C SER A 52 11.76 -11.56 -0.98
N PRO A 53 12.94 -12.15 -1.27
CA PRO A 53 14.22 -11.78 -0.65
C PRO A 53 14.70 -10.38 -1.06
N ASP A 54 14.28 -9.89 -2.22
CA ASP A 54 14.65 -8.58 -2.76
C ASP A 54 13.42 -7.69 -3.05
N GLU A 55 12.26 -8.09 -2.52
CA GLU A 55 10.99 -7.38 -2.70
C GLU A 55 10.55 -7.24 -4.17
N THR A 56 11.04 -8.13 -5.04
CA THR A 56 10.63 -8.18 -6.44
C THR A 56 9.57 -9.27 -6.68
N PRO A 57 8.63 -9.06 -7.62
CA PRO A 57 7.64 -10.07 -7.99
C PRO A 57 8.24 -11.38 -8.53
N GLU A 58 9.39 -11.30 -9.19
CA GLU A 58 10.06 -12.42 -9.85
C GLU A 58 10.65 -13.41 -8.84
N ASN A 59 11.04 -12.93 -7.66
CA ASN A 59 11.67 -13.73 -6.61
C ASN A 59 10.73 -14.13 -5.47
N VAL A 60 9.41 -13.96 -5.65
CA VAL A 60 8.42 -14.49 -4.69
C VAL A 60 8.51 -16.02 -4.65
N PRO A 61 8.69 -16.64 -3.46
CA PRO A 61 8.74 -18.10 -3.31
C PRO A 61 7.51 -18.81 -3.88
N ALA A 62 7.71 -20.02 -4.40
CA ALA A 62 6.65 -20.76 -5.08
C ALA A 62 5.43 -21.03 -4.18
N GLU A 63 5.64 -21.28 -2.88
CA GLU A 63 4.54 -21.48 -1.92
C GLU A 63 3.70 -20.21 -1.69
N TRP A 64 4.26 -19.02 -1.86
CA TRP A 64 3.58 -17.74 -1.65
C TRP A 64 3.06 -17.11 -2.95
N LYS A 65 3.51 -17.62 -4.10
CA LYS A 65 3.16 -17.10 -5.43
C LYS A 65 1.65 -17.04 -5.68
N PRO A 66 0.83 -18.06 -5.34
CA PRO A 66 -0.62 -18.00 -5.52
C PRO A 66 -1.26 -16.85 -4.72
N TRP A 67 -0.86 -16.69 -3.45
CA TRP A 67 -1.35 -15.61 -2.61
C TRP A 67 -0.95 -14.23 -3.17
N PHE A 68 0.30 -14.08 -3.59
CA PHE A 68 0.79 -12.83 -4.19
C PHE A 68 0.01 -12.47 -5.46
N ASP A 69 -0.24 -13.45 -6.34
CA ASP A 69 -0.98 -13.23 -7.59
C ASP A 69 -2.44 -12.84 -7.31
N ASP A 70 -3.10 -13.48 -6.34
CA ASP A 70 -4.45 -13.13 -5.89
C ASP A 70 -4.50 -11.70 -5.34
N GLN A 71 -3.51 -11.31 -4.52
CA GLN A 71 -3.43 -9.93 -4.01
C GLN A 71 -3.18 -8.93 -5.12
N MET A 72 -2.31 -9.23 -6.08
CA MET A 72 -2.06 -8.35 -7.23
C MET A 72 -3.30 -8.20 -8.12
N ALA A 73 -4.08 -9.27 -8.30
CA ALA A 73 -5.35 -9.22 -9.02
C ALA A 73 -6.35 -8.30 -8.29
N TYR A 74 -6.53 -8.49 -6.99
CA TYR A 74 -7.38 -7.64 -6.15
C TYR A 74 -6.98 -6.16 -6.22
N GLN A 75 -5.68 -5.85 -6.12
CA GLN A 75 -5.21 -4.46 -6.19
C GLN A 75 -5.47 -3.83 -7.57
N ARG A 76 -5.36 -4.60 -8.65
CA ARG A 76 -5.66 -4.12 -10.01
C ARG A 76 -7.15 -3.82 -10.15
N GLU A 77 -8.00 -4.74 -9.72
CA GLU A 77 -9.46 -4.58 -9.74
C GLU A 77 -9.90 -3.34 -8.95
N ALA A 78 -9.43 -3.18 -7.71
CA ALA A 78 -9.76 -2.01 -6.89
C ALA A 78 -9.29 -0.68 -7.51
N HIS A 79 -8.17 -0.71 -8.23
CA HIS A 79 -7.63 0.47 -8.91
C HIS A 79 -8.41 0.83 -10.18
N ASP A 80 -8.88 -0.18 -10.91
CA ASP A 80 -9.76 -0.02 -12.08
C ASP A 80 -11.14 0.48 -11.66
N GLU A 81 -11.72 -0.08 -10.59
CA GLU A 81 -12.98 0.39 -9.99
C GLU A 81 -12.89 1.85 -9.55
N SER A 82 -11.79 2.21 -8.88
CA SER A 82 -11.57 3.59 -8.43
C SER A 82 -11.43 4.56 -9.60
N LEU A 83 -10.74 4.15 -10.67
CA LEU A 83 -10.65 4.93 -11.90
C LEU A 83 -12.03 5.13 -12.51
N GLU A 84 -12.84 4.08 -12.55
CA GLU A 84 -14.20 4.12 -13.08
C GLU A 84 -15.09 5.11 -12.31
N VAL A 85 -15.07 5.03 -10.96
CA VAL A 85 -15.81 5.93 -10.07
C VAL A 85 -15.42 7.38 -10.32
N ILE A 86 -14.12 7.65 -10.44
CA ILE A 86 -13.60 9.00 -10.71
C ILE A 86 -14.05 9.47 -12.09
N CYS A 87 -13.94 8.64 -13.12
CA CYS A 87 -14.40 9.00 -14.46
C CYS A 87 -15.89 9.33 -14.48
N ARG A 88 -16.73 8.52 -13.82
CA ARG A 88 -18.18 8.76 -13.71
C ARG A 88 -18.46 10.07 -12.97
N ARG A 89 -17.74 10.37 -11.89
CA ARG A 89 -17.86 11.62 -11.13
C ARG A 89 -17.61 12.86 -12.00
N TYR A 90 -16.71 12.77 -12.97
CA TYR A 90 -16.40 13.86 -13.90
C TYR A 90 -17.21 13.82 -15.20
N GLY A 91 -18.25 12.99 -15.28
CA GLY A 91 -19.24 13.00 -16.38
C GLY A 91 -19.05 11.93 -17.45
N SER A 92 -18.15 10.96 -17.24
CA SER A 92 -18.02 9.81 -18.13
C SER A 92 -19.26 8.91 -18.08
N LYS A 93 -19.82 8.60 -19.25
CA LYS A 93 -20.99 7.70 -19.36
C LYS A 93 -20.63 6.23 -19.18
N THR A 94 -19.44 5.83 -19.63
CA THR A 94 -18.97 4.43 -19.55
C THR A 94 -18.02 4.19 -18.38
N GLY A 95 -17.70 5.23 -17.61
CA GLY A 95 -16.66 5.16 -16.59
C GLY A 95 -15.25 5.09 -17.14
N LYS A 96 -15.05 5.33 -18.44
CA LYS A 96 -13.71 5.42 -19.06
C LYS A 96 -13.23 6.87 -19.15
N PRO A 97 -11.90 7.11 -19.07
CA PRO A 97 -11.33 8.45 -19.23
C PRO A 97 -11.68 9.12 -20.56
N ALA A 98 -11.80 8.33 -21.64
CA ALA A 98 -12.09 8.82 -22.99
C ALA A 98 -13.47 9.51 -23.12
N ASP A 99 -14.41 9.16 -22.25
CA ASP A 99 -15.80 9.66 -22.32
C ASP A 99 -16.05 10.84 -21.38
N ILE A 100 -15.02 11.31 -20.67
CA ILE A 100 -15.12 12.51 -19.84
C ILE A 100 -15.30 13.72 -20.77
N PRO A 101 -16.22 14.66 -20.50
CA PRO A 101 -16.34 15.91 -21.26
C PRO A 101 -15.05 16.73 -21.19
N GLU A 102 -14.67 17.37 -22.31
CA GLU A 102 -13.40 18.13 -22.43
C GLU A 102 -13.23 19.18 -21.32
N ALA A 103 -14.32 19.87 -20.96
CA ALA A 103 -14.32 20.86 -19.88
C ALA A 103 -13.86 20.31 -18.51
N ASN A 104 -13.97 18.99 -18.29
CA ASN A 104 -13.65 18.33 -17.03
C ASN A 104 -12.32 17.54 -17.06
N HIS A 105 -11.62 17.48 -18.20
CA HIS A 105 -10.40 16.68 -18.37
C HIS A 105 -9.32 17.03 -17.36
N ALA A 106 -9.03 18.31 -17.24
CA ALA A 106 -8.06 18.87 -16.30
C ALA A 106 -8.35 18.47 -14.84
N ALA A 107 -9.61 18.60 -14.45
CA ALA A 107 -10.08 18.29 -13.11
C ALA A 107 -9.95 16.80 -12.79
N ALA A 108 -10.43 15.95 -13.70
CA ALA A 108 -10.36 14.51 -13.57
C ALA A 108 -8.92 14.00 -13.48
N ALA A 109 -8.04 14.49 -14.35
CA ALA A 109 -6.62 14.10 -14.36
C ALA A 109 -5.90 14.56 -13.07
N THR A 110 -6.18 15.78 -12.59
CA THR A 110 -5.60 16.29 -11.34
C THR A 110 -6.05 15.48 -10.14
N TYR A 111 -7.35 15.20 -10.06
CA TYR A 111 -7.90 14.38 -8.99
C TYR A 111 -7.30 12.98 -9.00
N TRP A 112 -7.18 12.36 -10.17
CA TRP A 112 -6.57 11.05 -10.33
C TRP A 112 -5.14 11.01 -9.82
N ARG A 113 -4.29 11.98 -10.20
CA ARG A 113 -2.92 12.06 -9.70
C ARG A 113 -2.86 12.20 -8.18
N ARG A 114 -3.74 13.03 -7.60
CA ARG A 114 -3.82 13.18 -6.13
C ARG A 114 -4.24 11.88 -5.45
N TRP A 115 -5.21 11.18 -6.03
CA TRP A 115 -5.64 9.88 -5.55
C TRP A 115 -4.48 8.87 -5.60
N GLN A 116 -3.77 8.77 -6.73
CA GLN A 116 -2.59 7.90 -6.87
C GLN A 116 -1.49 8.24 -5.86
N ALA A 117 -1.18 9.53 -5.69
CA ALA A 117 -0.18 9.98 -4.72
C ALA A 117 -0.56 9.59 -3.28
N ARG A 118 -1.84 9.73 -2.89
CA ARG A 118 -2.31 9.29 -1.56
C ARG A 118 -2.17 7.79 -1.37
N HIS A 119 -2.48 6.99 -2.39
CA HIS A 119 -2.33 5.53 -2.33
C HIS A 119 -0.87 5.10 -2.27
N GLU A 120 0.02 5.76 -3.02
CA GLU A 120 1.47 5.54 -2.93
C GLU A 120 2.00 5.87 -1.53
N MET A 121 1.65 7.03 -0.97
CA MET A 121 2.06 7.43 0.38
C MET A 121 1.57 6.45 1.45
N ARG A 122 0.31 6.00 1.34
CA ARG A 122 -0.25 5.01 2.25
C ARG A 122 0.47 3.67 2.14
N ALA A 123 0.73 3.19 0.92
CA ALA A 123 1.42 1.93 0.71
C ALA A 123 2.88 1.98 1.19
N ALA A 124 3.57 3.10 0.99
CA ALA A 124 4.91 3.32 1.50
C ALA A 124 4.93 3.30 3.03
N PHE A 125 4.00 3.99 3.67
CA PHE A 125 3.88 3.99 5.13
C PHE A 125 3.58 2.59 5.69
N GLU A 126 2.67 1.85 5.07
CA GLU A 126 2.36 0.46 5.45
C GLU A 126 3.57 -0.47 5.29
N LEU A 127 4.37 -0.32 4.23
CA LEU A 127 5.63 -1.06 4.04
C LEU A 127 6.62 -0.79 5.17
N GLU A 128 6.86 0.47 5.52
CA GLU A 128 7.79 0.83 6.58
C GLU A 128 7.36 0.28 7.94
N LEU A 129 6.06 0.35 8.28
CA LEU A 129 5.54 -0.26 9.50
C LEU A 129 5.77 -1.78 9.54
N TYR A 130 5.60 -2.44 8.40
CA TYR A 130 5.80 -3.89 8.31
C TYR A 130 7.26 -4.29 8.46
N ARG A 131 8.18 -3.50 7.89
CA ARG A 131 9.63 -3.69 8.05
C ARG A 131 10.05 -3.54 9.50
N ILE A 132 9.58 -2.48 10.18
CA ILE A 132 9.87 -2.25 11.59
C ILE A 132 9.42 -3.46 12.43
N GLY A 133 8.18 -3.92 12.26
CA GLY A 133 7.67 -5.07 13.01
C GLY A 133 8.42 -6.37 12.70
N TYR A 134 8.89 -6.54 11.46
CA TYR A 134 9.71 -7.68 11.08
C TYR A 134 11.10 -7.63 11.73
N ASP A 135 11.74 -6.47 11.74
CA ASP A 135 13.05 -6.27 12.37
C ASP A 135 12.95 -6.46 13.89
N GLU A 136 11.88 -5.99 14.52
CA GLU A 136 11.58 -6.23 15.94
C GLU A 136 11.44 -7.72 16.24
N LEU A 137 10.65 -8.46 15.44
CA LEU A 137 10.52 -9.91 15.57
C LEU A 137 11.86 -10.63 15.42
N LYS A 138 12.68 -10.23 14.46
CA LYS A 138 14.01 -10.82 14.24
C LYS A 138 14.96 -10.54 15.40
N ALA A 139 14.88 -9.35 15.99
CA ALA A 139 15.67 -9.01 17.18
C ALA A 139 15.25 -9.86 18.39
N GLU A 140 13.94 -10.08 18.58
CA GLU A 140 13.42 -10.95 19.64
C GLU A 140 13.84 -12.41 19.45
N GLU A 141 13.72 -12.95 18.23
CA GLU A 141 14.17 -14.30 17.89
C GLU A 141 15.68 -14.48 18.16
N ALA A 142 16.50 -13.49 17.80
CA ALA A 142 17.93 -13.52 18.05
C ALA A 142 18.26 -13.44 19.54
N ALA A 143 17.55 -12.61 20.30
CA ALA A 143 17.71 -12.50 21.75
C ALA A 143 17.33 -13.80 22.47
N GLN A 144 16.22 -14.43 22.08
CA GLN A 144 15.79 -15.72 22.63
C GLN A 144 16.82 -16.81 22.33
N LYS A 145 17.30 -16.89 21.09
CA LYS A 145 18.33 -17.87 20.73
C LYS A 145 19.62 -17.72 21.56
N LEU A 146 20.06 -16.49 21.81
CA LEU A 146 21.23 -16.23 22.67
C LEU A 146 20.97 -16.62 24.13
N ALA A 147 19.74 -16.45 24.63
CA ALA A 147 19.36 -16.87 25.97
C ALA A 147 19.38 -18.41 26.07
N ASP A 148 18.78 -19.10 25.10
CA ASP A 148 18.76 -20.57 25.02
C ASP A 148 20.18 -21.15 24.93
N GLU A 149 21.06 -20.55 24.14
CA GLU A 149 22.46 -20.96 24.02
C GLU A 149 23.25 -20.77 25.33
N ARG A 150 22.95 -19.69 26.08
CA ARG A 150 23.57 -19.45 27.41
C ARG A 150 23.07 -20.44 28.45
N GLU A 151 21.78 -20.73 28.45
CA GLU A 151 21.18 -21.73 29.34
C GLU A 151 21.75 -23.12 29.05
N ALA A 152 21.80 -23.52 27.78
CA ALA A 152 22.42 -24.77 27.36
C ALA A 152 23.91 -24.86 27.76
N ALA A 153 24.67 -23.77 27.61
CA ALA A 153 26.08 -23.73 28.03
C ALA A 153 26.24 -23.83 29.57
N HIS A 154 25.36 -23.18 30.33
CA HIS A 154 25.33 -23.26 31.79
C HIS A 154 24.96 -24.67 32.29
N ASP A 155 23.99 -25.32 31.65
CA ASP A 155 23.59 -26.69 31.98
C ASP A 155 24.68 -27.72 31.68
N ILE A 156 25.41 -27.54 30.57
CA ILE A 156 26.61 -28.34 30.26
C ILE A 156 27.68 -28.14 31.34
N ALA A 157 27.96 -26.89 31.74
CA ALA A 157 28.96 -26.61 32.77
C ALA A 157 28.62 -27.25 34.13
N ASN A 158 27.34 -27.23 34.53
CA ASN A 158 26.87 -27.87 35.76
C ASN A 158 26.85 -29.40 35.67
N THR A 159 26.61 -29.96 34.48
CA THR A 159 26.58 -31.42 34.27
C THR A 159 27.97 -32.05 34.30
N PHE A 160 29.01 -31.32 33.86
CA PHE A 160 30.40 -31.81 33.84
C PHE A 160 31.28 -31.38 35.03
N GLY A 161 30.71 -30.69 36.04
CA GLY A 161 31.34 -30.50 37.34
C GLY A 161 32.61 -29.62 37.33
N PHE A 162 32.67 -28.61 36.47
CA PHE A 162 33.69 -27.56 36.55
C PHE A 162 33.20 -26.43 37.47
N GLY A 163 33.19 -26.70 38.78
CA GLY A 163 32.92 -25.72 39.85
C GLY A 163 34.11 -25.57 40.78
#